data_AF-A0A920HX92-F1
#
_entry.id   AF-A0A920HX92-F1
#
_cell.length_a   1.000
_cell.length_b   1.000
_cell.length_c   1.000
_cell.angle_alpha   90.00
_cell.angle_beta   90.00
_cell.angle_gamma   90.00
#
_symmetry.space_group_name_H-M   'P 1'
#
loop_
_entity.id
_entity.type
_entity.pdbx_description
1 polymer ?
#
loop_
_entity_poly.entity_id
_entity_poly.type
_entity_poly.pdbx_seq_one_letter_code
_entity_poly.pdbx_strand_id
1 'polypeptide(L)'
;MWKFDAGLSLNNYQADTGWGGVIGQPNAQQNMIWEATLRGYNSAMSVIKEGVRPSEIQNAMIKGTQDGGLANHSGTFAGHAIGLEMRELPYVLGNKKMVNSLYLPQDTDIPLPENTVLCIENPCQIFGVGGTQIEQTIIVKKSGYELLTKQDRKLWIIE
;
A
#
# COMPACT_ATOMS: atom_id res chain seq x y z
N MET A 1 -8.22 -1.85 -17.53
CA MET A 1 -7.35 -1.01 -16.68
C MET A 1 -5.96 -1.59 -16.70
N TRP A 2 -4.94 -0.75 -16.54
CA TRP A 2 -3.54 -1.17 -16.43
C TRP A 2 -3.00 -0.80 -15.04
N LYS A 3 -2.10 -1.65 -14.55
CA LYS A 3 -1.29 -1.44 -13.35
C LYS A 3 0.17 -1.27 -13.82
N PHE A 4 0.87 -0.33 -13.21
CA PHE A 4 2.31 -0.16 -13.29
C PHE A 4 2.90 -0.25 -11.88
N ASP A 5 4.05 -0.90 -11.78
CA ASP A 5 4.74 -1.20 -10.54
C ASP A 5 6.22 -1.33 -10.91
N ALA A 6 7.04 -0.47 -10.33
CA ALA A 6 8.46 -0.42 -10.64
C ALA A 6 9.26 0.11 -9.46
N GLY A 7 10.45 -0.49 -9.32
CA GLY A 7 11.46 -0.02 -8.41
C GLY A 7 12.75 0.40 -9.11
N LEU A 8 13.64 0.99 -8.32
CA LEU A 8 15.03 1.20 -8.70
C LEU A 8 15.93 0.94 -7.48
N SER A 9 17.21 0.70 -7.74
CA SER A 9 18.22 0.69 -6.69
C SER A 9 19.15 1.90 -6.83
N LEU A 10 19.40 2.58 -5.71
CA LEU A 10 20.35 3.68 -5.63
C LEU A 10 21.22 3.49 -4.38
N ASN A 11 22.54 3.43 -4.56
CA ASN A 11 23.49 3.27 -3.45
C ASN A 11 23.15 2.09 -2.52
N ASN A 12 22.70 0.97 -3.11
CA ASN A 12 22.24 -0.25 -2.43
C ASN A 12 20.90 -0.15 -1.68
N TYR A 13 20.23 0.98 -1.71
CA TYR A 13 18.85 1.10 -1.23
C TYR A 13 17.87 0.85 -2.36
N GLN A 14 16.71 0.32 -2.03
CA GLN A 14 15.62 0.08 -2.96
C GLN A 14 14.59 1.21 -2.85
N ALA A 15 13.99 1.54 -3.99
CA ALA A 15 12.78 2.35 -4.07
C ALA A 15 11.71 1.53 -4.79
N ASP A 16 10.46 1.75 -4.40
CA ASP A 16 9.30 1.06 -4.97
C ASP A 16 8.15 2.04 -5.14
N THR A 17 7.42 1.93 -6.24
CA THR A 17 6.30 2.80 -6.57
C THR A 17 5.38 2.14 -7.58
N GLY A 18 4.09 2.37 -7.40
CA GLY A 18 3.06 1.84 -8.26
C GLY A 18 1.92 2.82 -8.48
N TRP A 19 1.37 2.77 -9.70
CA TRP A 19 0.20 3.53 -10.10
C TRP A 19 -0.61 2.73 -11.12
N GLY A 20 -1.79 3.23 -11.49
CA GLY A 20 -2.64 2.58 -12.47
C GLY A 20 -3.46 3.57 -13.28
N GLY A 21 -4.14 3.03 -14.29
CA GLY A 21 -4.87 3.83 -15.24
C GLY A 21 -5.74 3.05 -16.21
N VAL A 22 -6.18 3.76 -17.24
CA VAL A 22 -6.94 3.25 -18.37
C VAL A 22 -6.32 3.70 -19.68
N ILE A 23 -6.65 2.99 -20.76
CA ILE A 23 -6.43 3.44 -22.14
C ILE A 23 -7.80 3.88 -22.66
N GLY A 24 -7.90 5.10 -23.17
CA GLY A 24 -9.15 5.74 -23.54
C GLY A 24 -9.99 6.21 -22.34
N GLN A 25 -11.21 6.66 -22.62
CA GLN A 25 -12.13 7.19 -21.62
C GLN A 25 -12.56 6.12 -20.59
N PRO A 26 -12.43 6.37 -19.28
CA PRO A 26 -12.82 5.40 -18.26
C PRO A 26 -14.34 5.23 -18.22
N ASN A 27 -14.81 3.98 -18.18
CA ASN A 27 -16.21 3.69 -17.93
C ASN A 27 -16.57 3.77 -16.42
N ALA A 28 -17.85 3.68 -16.10
CA ALA A 28 -18.33 3.76 -14.71
C ALA A 28 -17.71 2.71 -13.77
N GLN A 29 -17.50 1.48 -14.25
CA GLN A 29 -16.88 0.41 -13.47
C GLN A 29 -15.41 0.73 -13.16
N GLN A 30 -14.65 1.22 -14.14
CA GLN A 30 -13.24 1.58 -13.97
C GLN A 30 -13.05 2.75 -13.01
N ASN A 31 -13.92 3.77 -13.08
CA ASN A 31 -13.94 4.86 -12.13
C ASN A 31 -14.24 4.36 -10.71
N MET A 32 -15.26 3.50 -10.53
CA MET A 32 -15.58 2.93 -9.23
C MET A 32 -14.41 2.11 -8.64
N ILE A 33 -13.72 1.30 -9.45
CA ILE A 33 -12.54 0.55 -9.01
C ILE A 33 -11.44 1.50 -8.53
N TRP A 34 -11.17 2.57 -9.29
CA TRP A 34 -10.16 3.56 -8.91
C TRP A 34 -10.51 4.28 -7.60
N GLU A 35 -11.74 4.79 -7.47
CA GLU A 35 -12.20 5.48 -6.27
C GLU A 35 -12.17 4.58 -5.03
N ALA A 36 -12.57 3.31 -5.17
CA ALA A 36 -12.44 2.33 -4.10
C ALA A 36 -10.98 2.11 -3.70
N THR A 37 -10.08 1.99 -4.69
CA THR A 37 -8.63 1.83 -4.46
C THR A 37 -8.05 3.04 -3.72
N LEU A 38 -8.41 4.25 -4.15
CA LEU A 38 -7.97 5.51 -3.54
C LEU A 38 -8.51 5.67 -2.12
N ARG A 39 -9.77 5.32 -1.89
CA ARG A 39 -10.38 5.38 -0.56
C ARG A 39 -9.70 4.41 0.40
N GLY A 40 -9.46 3.16 -0.01
CA GLY A 40 -8.70 2.18 0.77
C GLY A 40 -7.31 2.66 1.14
N TYR A 41 -6.56 3.16 0.15
CA TYR A 41 -5.25 3.75 0.38
C TYR A 41 -5.33 4.89 1.41
N ASN A 42 -6.20 5.87 1.21
CA ASN A 42 -6.35 7.01 2.13
C ASN A 42 -6.76 6.58 3.54
N SER A 43 -7.61 5.55 3.68
CA SER A 43 -7.95 4.97 4.98
C SER A 43 -6.73 4.37 5.67
N ALA A 44 -5.89 3.63 4.94
CA ALA A 44 -4.62 3.09 5.46
C ALA A 44 -3.69 4.23 5.93
N MET A 45 -3.54 5.26 5.12
CA MET A 45 -2.70 6.42 5.44
C MET A 45 -3.18 7.19 6.68
N SER A 46 -4.50 7.25 6.91
CA SER A 46 -5.09 8.00 8.02
C SER A 46 -4.73 7.49 9.42
N VAL A 47 -4.33 6.21 9.53
CA VAL A 47 -3.99 5.59 10.81
C VAL A 47 -2.49 5.58 11.09
N ILE A 48 -1.64 5.90 10.10
CA ILE A 48 -0.19 5.82 10.23
C ILE A 48 0.31 6.91 11.18
N LYS A 49 1.01 6.48 12.22
CA LYS A 49 1.82 7.26 13.16
C LYS A 49 2.68 6.29 13.96
N GLU A 50 3.66 6.81 14.70
CA GLU A 50 4.42 6.00 15.66
C GLU A 50 3.50 5.14 16.54
N GLY A 51 3.87 3.87 16.68
CA GLY A 51 3.14 2.87 17.47
C GLY A 51 2.00 2.18 16.73
N VAL A 52 1.64 2.61 15.51
CA VAL A 52 0.66 1.88 14.68
C VAL A 52 1.13 0.45 14.44
N ARG A 53 0.21 -0.52 14.46
CA ARG A 53 0.52 -1.90 14.08
C ARG A 53 0.25 -2.15 12.60
N PRO A 54 1.04 -3.02 11.94
CA PRO A 54 0.78 -3.50 10.58
C PRO A 54 -0.67 -3.91 10.30
N SER A 55 -1.30 -4.62 11.24
CA SER A 55 -2.69 -5.05 11.11
C SER A 55 -3.68 -3.89 11.10
N GLU A 56 -3.43 -2.80 11.84
CA GLU A 56 -4.29 -1.62 11.85
C GLU A 56 -4.30 -0.93 10.49
N ILE A 57 -3.12 -0.79 9.87
CA ILE A 57 -2.97 -0.20 8.52
C ILE A 57 -3.74 -1.05 7.50
N GLN A 58 -3.52 -2.37 7.52
CA GLN A 58 -4.15 -3.26 6.55
C GLN A 58 -5.67 -3.33 6.74
N ASN A 59 -6.16 -3.37 7.98
CA ASN A 59 -7.60 -3.41 8.26
C ASN A 59 -8.29 -2.11 7.83
N ALA A 60 -7.63 -0.96 8.04
CA ALA A 60 -8.12 0.32 7.53
C ALA A 60 -8.16 0.33 5.99
N MET A 61 -7.14 -0.25 5.33
CA MET A 61 -7.11 -0.38 3.88
C MET A 61 -8.25 -1.22 3.33
N ILE A 62 -8.43 -2.45 3.85
CA ILE A 62 -9.53 -3.33 3.44
C ILE A 62 -10.87 -2.60 3.61
N LYS A 63 -11.10 -2.05 4.80
CA LYS A 63 -12.37 -1.40 5.12
C LYS A 63 -12.65 -0.23 4.18
N GLY A 64 -11.66 0.63 3.94
CA GLY A 64 -11.79 1.75 3.02
C GLY A 64 -12.08 1.32 1.58
N THR A 65 -11.43 0.25 1.11
CA THR A 65 -11.65 -0.31 -0.23
C THR A 65 -13.06 -0.91 -0.35
N GLN A 66 -13.50 -1.67 0.65
CA GLN A 66 -14.84 -2.27 0.68
C GLN A 66 -15.94 -1.20 0.72
N ASP A 67 -15.82 -0.21 1.62
CA ASP A 67 -16.75 0.91 1.75
C ASP A 67 -16.75 1.79 0.48
N GLY A 68 -15.68 1.75 -0.32
CA GLY A 68 -15.53 2.47 -1.58
C GLY A 68 -16.22 1.84 -2.80
N GLY A 69 -16.80 0.64 -2.65
CA GLY A 69 -17.56 -0.02 -3.71
C GLY A 69 -17.06 -1.42 -4.07
N LEU A 70 -15.90 -1.84 -3.56
CA LEU A 70 -15.34 -3.18 -3.77
C LEU A 70 -15.59 -4.07 -2.54
N ALA A 71 -16.86 -4.29 -2.20
CA ALA A 71 -17.29 -4.99 -0.97
C ALA A 71 -16.67 -6.38 -0.74
N ASN A 72 -16.29 -7.08 -1.81
CA ASN A 72 -15.67 -8.41 -1.74
C ASN A 72 -14.13 -8.37 -1.72
N HIS A 73 -13.52 -7.19 -1.61
CA HIS A 73 -12.07 -7.06 -1.54
C HIS A 73 -11.54 -7.72 -0.25
N SER A 74 -10.52 -8.57 -0.39
CA SER A 74 -10.04 -9.45 0.69
C SER A 74 -8.51 -9.59 0.72
N GLY A 75 -7.78 -8.61 0.17
CA GLY A 75 -6.32 -8.62 0.13
C GLY A 75 -5.70 -8.64 1.52
N THR A 76 -4.78 -9.56 1.80
CA THR A 76 -4.18 -9.74 3.15
C THR A 76 -2.92 -8.94 3.40
N PHE A 77 -2.47 -8.19 2.40
CA PHE A 77 -1.20 -7.50 2.34
C PHE A 77 -1.43 -6.09 1.82
N ALA A 78 -0.84 -5.10 2.51
CA ALA A 78 -1.04 -3.68 2.26
C ALA A 78 0.30 -2.91 2.16
N GLY A 79 1.42 -3.63 2.06
CA GLY A 79 2.75 -3.02 2.07
C GLY A 79 3.82 -3.80 2.80
N HIS A 80 5.02 -3.23 2.78
CA HIS A 80 6.22 -3.79 3.38
C HIS A 80 7.20 -2.70 3.75
N ALA A 81 8.12 -2.98 4.68
CA ALA A 81 9.29 -2.15 4.84
C ALA A 81 10.20 -2.26 3.62
N ILE A 82 10.94 -1.19 3.36
CA ILE A 82 11.85 -1.09 2.23
C ILE A 82 13.11 -0.33 2.66
N GLY A 83 14.26 -0.85 2.23
CA GLY A 83 15.56 -0.36 2.67
C GLY A 83 16.65 -0.95 1.80
N LEU A 84 17.45 -1.88 2.36
CA LEU A 84 18.51 -2.56 1.61
C LEU A 84 17.92 -3.64 0.69
N GLU A 85 16.83 -4.26 1.13
CA GLU A 85 16.07 -5.23 0.35
C GLU A 85 14.80 -4.60 -0.22
N MET A 86 14.31 -5.18 -1.32
CA MET A 86 13.08 -4.69 -1.97
C MET A 86 11.89 -4.82 -1.02
N ARG A 87 11.86 -5.92 -0.28
CA ARG A 87 10.85 -6.22 0.73
C ARG A 87 11.56 -6.71 1.98
N GLU A 88 11.56 -5.91 3.02
CA GLU A 88 12.09 -6.23 4.35
C GLU A 88 10.97 -6.22 5.40
N LEU A 89 11.27 -6.73 6.59
CA LEU A 89 10.34 -6.67 7.71
C LEU A 89 10.37 -5.28 8.36
N PRO A 90 9.23 -4.78 8.89
CA PRO A 90 7.94 -5.48 8.97
C PRO A 90 7.09 -5.42 7.69
N TYR A 91 6.30 -6.47 7.47
CA TYR A 91 5.25 -6.50 6.44
C TYR A 91 3.94 -5.93 6.97
N VAL A 92 3.18 -5.23 6.14
CA VAL A 92 1.86 -4.70 6.45
C VAL A 92 0.80 -5.77 6.17
N LEU A 93 0.57 -6.63 7.16
CA LEU A 93 -0.33 -7.79 7.09
C LEU A 93 -1.53 -7.62 8.01
N GLY A 94 -2.72 -8.05 7.57
CA GLY A 94 -3.93 -7.99 8.38
C GLY A 94 -3.95 -8.92 9.58
N ASN A 95 -3.14 -9.98 9.54
CA ASN A 95 -3.06 -11.00 10.57
C ASN A 95 -1.62 -11.14 11.06
N LYS A 96 -1.48 -11.26 12.39
CA LYS A 96 -0.23 -11.62 13.05
C LYS A 96 0.32 -12.94 12.51
N LYS A 97 1.58 -12.95 12.07
CA LYS A 97 2.33 -14.16 11.70
C LYS A 97 3.54 -14.31 12.61
N MET A 98 3.80 -15.54 13.06
CA MET A 98 4.99 -15.84 13.85
C MET A 98 6.24 -15.82 12.97
N VAL A 99 7.34 -15.29 13.49
CA VAL A 99 8.64 -15.24 12.81
C VAL A 99 9.62 -16.13 13.55
N ASN A 100 10.28 -17.05 12.84
CA ASN A 100 11.32 -17.91 13.40
C ASN A 100 12.70 -17.31 13.08
N SER A 101 13.12 -16.32 13.85
CA SER A 101 14.43 -15.66 13.71
C SER A 101 14.97 -15.23 15.06
N LEU A 102 16.30 -15.28 15.21
CA LEU A 102 17.01 -14.81 16.39
C LEU A 102 17.12 -13.28 16.46
N TYR A 103 16.91 -12.60 15.32
CA TYR A 103 17.20 -11.18 15.16
C TYR A 103 15.94 -10.34 14.90
N LEU A 104 14.80 -10.98 14.73
CA LEU A 104 13.53 -10.32 14.43
C LEU A 104 12.54 -10.52 15.58
N PRO A 105 11.58 -9.62 15.74
CA PRO A 105 10.50 -9.79 16.71
C PRO A 105 9.74 -11.10 16.51
N GLN A 106 9.15 -11.61 17.58
CA GLN A 106 8.50 -12.92 17.61
C GLN A 106 7.35 -13.04 16.59
N ASP A 107 6.72 -11.92 16.24
CA ASP A 107 5.67 -11.86 15.24
C ASP A 107 5.72 -10.58 14.39
N THR A 108 4.94 -10.59 13.29
CA THR A 108 4.91 -9.51 12.31
C THR A 108 4.04 -8.31 12.71
N ASP A 109 3.29 -8.37 13.81
CA ASP A 109 2.27 -7.36 14.15
C ASP A 109 2.68 -6.54 15.37
N ILE A 110 3.87 -5.94 15.30
CA ILE A 110 4.46 -5.11 16.36
C ILE A 110 4.17 -3.62 16.12
N PRO A 111 4.11 -2.79 17.19
CA PRO A 111 4.06 -1.34 17.04
C PRO A 111 5.26 -0.81 16.27
N LEU A 112 5.03 -0.03 15.22
CA LEU A 112 6.08 0.51 14.37
C LEU A 112 6.75 1.75 15.01
N PRO A 113 8.09 1.77 15.15
CA PRO A 113 8.79 2.95 15.65
C PRO A 113 8.77 4.10 14.62
N GLU A 114 8.95 5.33 15.10
CA GLU A 114 9.25 6.48 14.25
C GLU A 114 10.46 6.20 13.34
N ASN A 115 10.43 6.76 12.13
CA ASN A 115 11.40 6.57 11.04
C ASN A 115 11.39 5.18 10.37
N THR A 116 10.40 4.33 10.69
CA THR A 116 10.16 3.14 9.86
C THR A 116 9.79 3.58 8.45
N VAL A 117 10.47 3.04 7.43
CA VAL A 117 10.18 3.32 6.02
C VAL A 117 9.33 2.19 5.46
N LEU A 118 8.13 2.49 4.98
CA LEU A 118 7.19 1.52 4.42
C LEU A 118 6.81 1.90 3.01
N CYS A 119 6.73 0.92 2.12
CA CYS A 119 5.91 1.00 0.92
C CYS A 119 4.48 0.60 1.29
N ILE A 120 3.51 1.52 1.14
CA ILE A 120 2.07 1.24 1.37
C ILE A 120 1.41 1.09 0.01
N GLU A 121 0.83 -0.09 -0.25
CA GLU A 121 0.27 -0.45 -1.55
C GLU A 121 -1.14 -1.03 -1.46
N ASN A 122 -2.04 -0.57 -2.33
CA ASN A 122 -3.40 -1.10 -2.48
C ASN A 122 -3.64 -1.59 -3.92
N PRO A 123 -3.23 -2.82 -4.28
CA PRO A 123 -3.57 -3.42 -5.57
C PRO A 123 -5.04 -3.86 -5.62
N CYS A 124 -5.75 -3.48 -6.68
CA CYS A 124 -7.09 -3.99 -6.98
C CYS A 124 -7.11 -4.63 -8.38
N GLN A 125 -7.44 -5.92 -8.44
CA GLN A 125 -7.48 -6.71 -9.67
C GLN A 125 -8.83 -7.39 -9.83
N ILE A 126 -9.44 -7.23 -11.01
CA ILE A 126 -10.73 -7.82 -11.36
C ILE A 126 -10.59 -8.58 -12.67
N PHE A 127 -10.84 -9.88 -12.62
CA PHE A 127 -10.78 -10.75 -13.79
C PHE A 127 -11.70 -10.25 -14.90
N GLY A 128 -11.19 -10.17 -16.14
CA GLY A 128 -11.91 -9.63 -17.29
C GLY A 128 -11.93 -8.10 -17.42
N VAL A 129 -11.53 -7.35 -16.39
CA VAL A 129 -11.46 -5.87 -16.41
C VAL A 129 -10.01 -5.36 -16.40
N GLY A 130 -9.12 -6.07 -15.71
CA GLY A 130 -7.74 -5.67 -15.45
C GLY A 130 -7.54 -5.26 -13.99
N GLY A 131 -6.56 -4.40 -13.73
CA GLY A 131 -6.29 -3.94 -12.37
C GLY A 131 -5.71 -2.54 -12.31
N THR A 132 -5.64 -2.01 -11.10
CA THR A 132 -5.02 -0.72 -10.74
C THR A 132 -4.27 -0.88 -9.42
N GLN A 133 -3.40 0.07 -9.11
CA GLN A 133 -2.66 0.14 -7.86
C GLN A 133 -2.46 1.59 -7.46
N ILE A 134 -2.41 1.83 -6.16
CA ILE A 134 -1.78 3.01 -5.57
C ILE A 134 -0.72 2.49 -4.62
N GLU A 135 0.52 2.94 -4.79
CA GLU A 135 1.61 2.52 -3.93
C GLU A 135 2.59 3.67 -3.70
N GLN A 136 2.86 4.03 -2.44
CA GLN A 136 3.79 5.09 -2.09
C GLN A 136 4.66 4.72 -0.90
N THR A 137 5.93 5.13 -0.95
CA THR A 137 6.84 5.02 0.18
C THR A 137 6.64 6.17 1.16
N ILE A 138 6.51 5.83 2.44
CA ILE A 138 6.41 6.76 3.56
C ILE A 138 7.46 6.50 4.62
N ILE A 139 7.71 7.53 5.42
CA ILE A 139 8.45 7.48 6.67
C ILE A 139 7.44 7.70 7.80
N VAL A 140 7.29 6.75 8.72
CA VAL A 140 6.45 6.89 9.91
C VAL A 140 6.99 8.01 10.79
N LYS A 141 6.12 8.90 11.27
CA LYS A 141 6.47 10.00 12.19
C LYS A 141 5.71 9.86 13.50
N LYS A 142 6.16 10.55 14.55
CA LYS A 142 5.46 10.63 15.83
C LYS A 142 3.96 10.96 15.69
N SER A 143 3.62 11.85 14.77
CA SER A 143 2.23 12.19 14.42
C SER A 143 2.08 12.18 12.90
N GLY A 144 1.59 11.06 12.36
CA GLY A 144 1.37 10.92 10.93
C GLY A 144 2.52 10.21 10.21
N TYR A 145 2.74 10.65 8.98
CA TYR A 145 3.78 10.14 8.09
C TYR A 145 4.32 11.27 7.23
N GLU A 146 5.47 11.03 6.62
CA GLU A 146 6.04 11.84 5.55
C GLU A 146 6.14 10.99 4.28
N LEU A 147 5.72 11.53 3.14
CA LEU A 147 5.97 10.88 1.85
C LEU A 147 7.46 11.00 1.51
N LEU A 148 8.13 9.89 1.20
CA LEU A 148 9.54 9.89 0.83
C LEU A 148 9.77 10.67 -0.47
N THR A 149 8.81 10.62 -1.39
CA THR A 149 8.79 11.43 -2.61
C THR A 149 7.40 12.00 -2.84
N LYS A 150 7.34 13.27 -3.26
CA LYS A 150 6.06 13.88 -3.65
C LYS A 150 5.61 13.25 -4.95
N GLN A 151 4.43 12.65 -4.94
CA GLN A 151 3.83 12.06 -6.13
C GLN A 151 2.32 12.26 -6.11
N ASP A 152 1.75 12.68 -7.24
CA ASP A 152 0.31 12.79 -7.39
C ASP A 152 -0.31 11.40 -7.60
N ARG A 153 -1.46 11.15 -6.96
CA ARG A 153 -2.26 9.94 -7.15
C ARG A 153 -3.58 10.30 -7.80
N LYS A 154 -3.69 9.97 -9.08
CA LYS A 154 -4.87 10.14 -9.93
C LYS A 154 -5.02 8.95 -10.87
N LEU A 155 -6.21 8.75 -11.40
CA LEU A 155 -6.42 7.79 -12.47
C LEU A 155 -5.72 8.32 -13.73
N TRP A 156 -4.70 7.61 -14.21
CA TRP A 156 -4.02 7.98 -15.45
C TRP A 156 -4.85 7.55 -16.66
N ILE A 157 -5.03 8.46 -17.60
CA ILE A 157 -5.73 8.21 -18.87
C ILE A 157 -4.69 8.34 -19.97
N ILE A 158 -4.45 7.24 -20.69
CA ILE A 158 -3.60 7.21 -21.89
C ILE A 158 -4.52 7.26 -23.10
N GLU A 159 -4.25 8.18 -24.02
CA GLU A 159 -4.97 8.30 -25.29
C GLU A 159 -4.49 7.28 -26.33
#